data_AF-A0A8J8TR82-F1
#
_entry.id   AF-A0A8J8TR82-F1
#
_cell.length_a   1.000
_cell.length_b   1.000
_cell.length_c   1.000
_cell.angle_alpha   90.00
_cell.angle_beta   90.00
_cell.angle_gamma   90.00
#
_symmetry.space_group_name_H-M   'P 1'
#
loop_
_entity.id
_entity.type
_entity.pdbx_description
1 polymer ?
#
loop_
_entity_poly.entity_id
_entity_poly.type
_entity_poly.pdbx_seq_one_letter_code
_entity_poly.pdbx_strand_id
1 'polypeptide(L)'
;MEQDNSTINATRAALADAGEKALGERPTMEHALLLLFLVVGLYMYLGASEYASAAQTFPRLMAGGTVVLSFLLLTRNYLTVAAPVIGAALGAYFVYGGATSFIDDGEGLLRLAVGVGLLIGAVGYRERFGAAVESFVAEPMQVMGDKETSGAPVADETELEDVDEADADAATEGTETDADTAETETEAEAESDSSAMYVYDIDDPRGPIVTGLLCTGYMVLTFLIGMLYATPIFVVAWVLWVRMELIKAVGLTVLSFATAYLFYDLIQDDIAEGWLTGWELPPPDDLLGLSIYAGDLLQWAVMIV
;
A
#
# COMPACT_ATOMS: atom_id res chain seq x y z
N MET A 1 -30.36 18.61 -30.10
CA MET A 1 -29.27 18.16 -29.21
C MET A 1 -29.77 17.81 -27.80
N GLU A 2 -30.98 18.21 -27.38
CA GLU A 2 -31.52 17.87 -26.05
C GLU A 2 -31.91 16.40 -25.84
N GLN A 3 -32.29 15.71 -26.94
CA GLN A 3 -32.76 14.32 -26.90
C GLN A 3 -31.65 13.29 -26.60
N ASP A 4 -30.39 13.67 -26.79
CA ASP A 4 -29.23 12.77 -26.56
C ASP A 4 -28.87 12.70 -25.06
N ASN A 5 -28.99 13.83 -24.35
CA ASN A 5 -28.70 13.92 -22.93
C ASN A 5 -29.64 13.07 -22.07
N SER A 6 -30.92 12.93 -22.44
CA SER A 6 -31.87 12.09 -21.68
C SER A 6 -31.51 10.61 -21.76
N THR A 7 -31.05 10.13 -22.92
CA THR A 7 -30.70 8.72 -23.12
C THR A 7 -29.43 8.35 -22.37
N ILE A 8 -28.44 9.24 -22.36
CA ILE A 8 -27.19 9.08 -21.59
C ILE A 8 -27.47 9.07 -20.08
N ASN A 9 -28.37 9.94 -19.60
CA ASN A 9 -28.72 9.99 -18.17
C ASN A 9 -29.51 8.74 -17.74
N ALA A 10 -30.43 8.25 -18.57
CA ALA A 10 -31.18 7.03 -18.29
C ALA A 10 -30.28 5.78 -18.24
N THR A 11 -29.33 5.66 -19.18
CA THR A 11 -28.36 4.56 -19.18
C THR A 11 -27.41 4.61 -17.99
N ARG A 12 -26.92 5.80 -17.61
CA ARG A 12 -26.12 5.98 -16.38
C ARG A 12 -26.89 5.59 -15.12
N ALA A 13 -28.16 5.99 -15.01
CA ALA A 13 -29.00 5.64 -13.86
C ALA A 13 -29.24 4.13 -13.78
N ALA A 14 -29.53 3.47 -14.90
CA ALA A 14 -29.70 2.01 -14.93
C ALA A 14 -28.40 1.26 -14.58
N LEU A 15 -27.24 1.76 -15.03
CA LEU A 15 -25.93 1.19 -14.67
C LEU A 15 -25.63 1.36 -13.19
N ALA A 16 -25.93 2.54 -12.63
CA ALA A 16 -25.74 2.81 -11.21
C ALA A 16 -26.63 1.91 -10.34
N ASP A 17 -27.91 1.74 -10.72
CA ASP A 17 -28.88 0.91 -10.00
C ASP A 17 -28.53 -0.59 -10.09
N ALA A 18 -28.10 -1.06 -11.26
CA ALA A 18 -27.58 -2.41 -11.43
C ALA A 18 -26.29 -2.63 -10.61
N GLY A 19 -25.40 -1.63 -10.57
CA GLY A 19 -24.19 -1.65 -9.77
C GLY A 19 -24.49 -1.71 -8.27
N GLU A 20 -25.43 -0.89 -7.78
CA GLU A 20 -25.86 -0.90 -6.38
C GLU A 20 -26.46 -2.25 -5.98
N LYS A 21 -27.30 -2.83 -6.84
CA LYS A 21 -27.86 -4.16 -6.61
C LYS A 21 -26.81 -5.27 -6.64
N ALA A 22 -25.81 -5.14 -7.51
CA ALA A 22 -24.74 -6.13 -7.69
C ALA A 22 -23.54 -5.92 -6.76
N LEU A 23 -23.44 -4.83 -6.02
CA LEU A 23 -22.36 -4.58 -5.05
C LEU A 23 -22.89 -4.49 -3.61
N GLY A 24 -24.20 -4.33 -3.42
CA GLY A 24 -24.81 -4.06 -2.13
C GLY A 24 -24.57 -2.63 -1.63
N GLU A 25 -23.82 -1.82 -2.38
CA GLU A 25 -23.41 -0.46 -2.03
C GLU A 25 -23.34 0.43 -3.29
N ARG A 26 -23.40 1.75 -3.09
CA ARG A 26 -23.29 2.72 -4.20
C ARG A 26 -21.90 2.62 -4.83
N PRO A 27 -21.79 2.50 -6.17
CA PRO A 27 -20.49 2.41 -6.84
C PRO A 27 -19.63 3.65 -6.54
N THR A 28 -18.49 3.46 -5.87
CA THR A 28 -17.51 4.52 -5.61
C THR A 28 -16.44 4.58 -6.70
N MET A 29 -15.64 5.65 -6.73
CA MET A 29 -14.49 5.75 -7.66
C MET A 29 -13.45 4.63 -7.44
N GLU A 30 -13.35 4.09 -6.24
CA GLU A 30 -12.51 2.93 -5.93
C GLU A 30 -12.96 1.69 -6.71
N HIS A 31 -14.26 1.40 -6.76
CA HIS A 31 -14.80 0.29 -7.53
C HIS A 31 -14.48 0.43 -9.02
N ALA A 32 -14.55 1.65 -9.55
CA ALA A 32 -14.19 1.93 -10.94
C ALA A 32 -12.69 1.67 -11.20
N LEU A 33 -11.81 2.08 -10.29
CA LEU A 33 -10.37 1.80 -10.38
C LEU A 33 -10.05 0.31 -10.26
N LEU A 34 -10.66 -0.40 -9.31
CA LEU A 34 -10.48 -1.85 -9.15
C LEU A 34 -10.98 -2.61 -10.38
N LEU A 35 -12.13 -2.22 -10.94
CA LEU A 35 -12.65 -2.81 -12.17
C LEU A 35 -11.73 -2.52 -13.36
N LEU A 36 -11.17 -1.32 -13.46
CA LEU A 36 -10.16 -0.98 -14.45
C LEU A 36 -8.91 -1.87 -14.31
N PHE A 37 -8.34 -1.98 -13.10
CA PHE A 37 -7.19 -2.85 -12.86
C PHE A 37 -7.48 -4.32 -13.16
N LEU A 38 -8.70 -4.79 -12.87
CA LEU A 38 -9.12 -6.14 -13.20
C LEU A 38 -9.13 -6.36 -14.73
N VAL A 39 -9.71 -5.44 -15.49
CA VAL A 39 -9.78 -5.52 -16.97
C VAL A 39 -8.39 -5.41 -17.59
N VAL A 40 -7.59 -4.42 -17.18
CA VAL A 40 -6.23 -4.21 -17.70
C VAL A 40 -5.32 -5.38 -17.32
N GLY A 41 -5.38 -5.84 -16.07
CA GLY A 41 -4.64 -7.00 -15.60
C GLY A 41 -4.99 -8.27 -16.38
N LEU A 42 -6.28 -8.50 -16.66
CA LEU A 42 -6.71 -9.65 -17.47
C LEU A 42 -6.19 -9.55 -18.90
N TYR A 43 -6.28 -8.37 -19.51
CA TYR A 43 -5.72 -8.11 -20.83
C TYR A 43 -4.21 -8.39 -20.87
N MET A 44 -3.44 -7.88 -19.90
CA MET A 44 -2.01 -8.12 -19.80
C MET A 44 -1.67 -9.59 -19.56
N TYR A 45 -2.44 -10.30 -18.74
CA TYR A 45 -2.23 -11.73 -18.48
C TYR A 45 -2.40 -12.57 -19.75
N LEU A 46 -3.40 -12.25 -20.56
CA LEU A 46 -3.64 -12.91 -21.85
C LEU A 46 -2.55 -12.52 -22.87
N GLY A 47 -2.23 -11.23 -22.97
CA GLY A 47 -1.19 -10.70 -23.86
C GLY A 47 0.21 -11.21 -23.52
N ALA A 48 0.47 -11.61 -22.27
CA ALA A 48 1.75 -12.17 -21.87
C ALA A 48 2.08 -13.49 -22.58
N SER A 49 1.12 -14.13 -23.26
CA SER A 49 1.36 -15.28 -24.13
C SER A 49 2.11 -14.95 -25.43
N GLU A 50 2.20 -13.67 -25.80
CA GLU A 50 2.91 -13.23 -27.01
C GLU A 50 4.43 -13.16 -26.82
N TYR A 51 4.94 -13.10 -25.58
CA TYR A 51 6.39 -13.08 -25.31
C TYR A 51 7.03 -14.47 -25.50
N ALA A 52 8.36 -14.54 -25.62
CA ALA A 52 9.09 -15.80 -25.60
C ALA A 52 8.92 -16.52 -24.26
N SER A 53 8.90 -17.86 -24.24
CA SER A 53 8.53 -18.67 -23.07
C SER A 53 9.29 -18.32 -21.77
N ALA A 54 10.57 -17.94 -21.88
CA ALA A 54 11.38 -17.50 -20.75
C ALA A 54 10.89 -16.16 -20.14
N ALA A 55 10.47 -15.23 -20.99
CA ALA A 55 10.00 -13.89 -20.59
C ALA A 55 8.51 -13.83 -20.22
N GLN A 56 7.72 -14.88 -20.50
CA GLN A 56 6.28 -14.89 -20.19
C GLN A 56 5.99 -14.95 -18.68
N THR A 57 6.87 -15.56 -17.89
CA THR A 57 6.58 -15.91 -16.49
C THR A 57 6.37 -14.68 -15.62
N PHE A 58 7.25 -13.69 -15.70
CA PHE A 58 7.19 -12.50 -14.85
C PHE A 58 5.94 -11.64 -15.13
N PRO A 59 5.63 -11.22 -16.38
CA PRO A 59 4.40 -10.48 -16.68
C PRO A 59 3.13 -11.23 -16.31
N ARG A 60 3.10 -12.56 -16.49
CA ARG A 60 1.95 -13.40 -16.07
C ARG A 60 1.76 -13.39 -14.57
N LEU A 61 2.83 -13.50 -13.79
CA LEU A 61 2.73 -13.47 -12.33
C LEU A 61 2.25 -12.10 -11.84
N MET A 62 2.80 -11.01 -12.37
CA MET A 62 2.40 -9.65 -11.97
C MET A 62 0.96 -9.31 -12.37
N ALA A 63 0.57 -9.64 -13.61
CA ALA A 63 -0.79 -9.42 -14.09
C ALA A 63 -1.79 -10.34 -13.37
N GLY A 64 -1.42 -11.60 -13.15
CA GLY A 64 -2.22 -12.56 -12.39
C GLY A 64 -2.43 -12.12 -10.94
N GLY A 65 -1.37 -11.66 -10.28
CA GLY A 65 -1.45 -11.08 -8.94
C GLY A 65 -2.38 -9.87 -8.88
N THR A 66 -2.26 -8.97 -9.86
CA THR A 66 -3.15 -7.80 -9.99
C THR A 66 -4.62 -8.20 -10.19
N VAL A 67 -4.89 -9.18 -11.05
CA VAL A 67 -6.24 -9.72 -11.28
C VAL A 67 -6.82 -10.32 -10.01
N VAL A 68 -6.06 -11.18 -9.33
CA VAL A 68 -6.50 -11.83 -8.09
C VAL A 68 -6.76 -10.79 -7.00
N LEU A 69 -5.84 -9.85 -6.78
CA LEU A 69 -5.99 -8.83 -5.74
C LEU A 69 -7.16 -7.89 -6.02
N SER A 70 -7.28 -7.41 -7.26
CA SER A 70 -8.41 -6.54 -7.67
C SER A 70 -9.74 -7.26 -7.54
N PHE A 71 -9.80 -8.54 -7.93
CA PHE A 71 -11.00 -9.36 -7.76
C PHE A 71 -11.36 -9.58 -6.29
N LEU A 72 -10.38 -9.91 -5.44
CA LEU A 72 -10.60 -10.10 -4.00
C LEU A 72 -11.08 -8.81 -3.32
N LEU A 73 -10.52 -7.66 -3.70
CA LEU A 73 -10.97 -6.36 -3.19
C LEU A 73 -12.38 -6.01 -3.68
N LEU A 74 -12.67 -6.22 -4.96
CA LEU A 74 -14.00 -5.97 -5.53
C LEU A 74 -15.07 -6.89 -4.93
N THR A 75 -14.69 -8.13 -4.60
CA THR A 75 -15.56 -9.09 -3.95
C THR A 75 -15.45 -9.06 -2.43
N ARG A 76 -14.69 -8.15 -1.81
CA ARG A 76 -14.47 -8.13 -0.35
C ARG A 76 -15.78 -8.11 0.42
N ASN A 77 -16.74 -7.29 -0.02
CA ASN A 77 -18.05 -7.20 0.61
C ASN A 77 -18.91 -8.45 0.40
N TYR A 78 -18.64 -9.20 -0.67
CA TYR A 78 -19.24 -10.51 -0.90
C TYR A 78 -18.54 -11.63 -0.15
N LEU A 79 -17.22 -11.56 0.04
CA LEU A 79 -16.43 -12.58 0.74
C LEU A 79 -16.85 -12.65 2.23
N THR A 80 -17.16 -11.53 2.88
CA THR A 80 -17.65 -11.56 4.28
C THR A 80 -18.94 -12.38 4.43
N VAL A 81 -19.81 -12.36 3.41
CA VAL A 81 -21.09 -13.09 3.42
C VAL A 81 -20.95 -14.50 2.83
N ALA A 82 -20.28 -14.61 1.68
CA ALA A 82 -20.20 -15.82 0.88
C ALA A 82 -19.05 -16.75 1.30
N ALA A 83 -17.92 -16.24 1.79
CA ALA A 83 -16.78 -17.09 2.16
C ALA A 83 -17.11 -18.05 3.31
N PRO A 84 -17.83 -17.66 4.37
CA PRO A 84 -18.25 -18.61 5.41
C PRO A 84 -19.18 -19.69 4.84
N VAL A 85 -20.08 -19.32 3.91
CA VAL A 85 -21.03 -20.25 3.30
C VAL A 85 -20.32 -21.22 2.36
N ILE A 86 -19.45 -20.72 1.49
CA ILE A 86 -18.65 -21.54 0.55
C ILE A 86 -17.68 -22.42 1.33
N GLY A 87 -17.00 -21.88 2.33
CA GLY A 87 -16.10 -22.62 3.21
C GLY A 87 -16.82 -23.73 3.97
N ALA A 88 -18.01 -23.44 4.49
CA ALA A 88 -18.85 -24.45 5.15
C ALA A 88 -19.36 -25.52 4.18
N ALA A 89 -19.77 -25.13 2.97
CA ALA A 89 -20.22 -26.08 1.94
C ALA A 89 -19.09 -27.00 1.47
N LEU A 90 -17.90 -26.45 1.19
CA LEU A 90 -16.71 -27.22 0.84
C LEU A 90 -16.26 -28.10 2.00
N GLY A 91 -16.25 -27.57 3.23
CA GLY A 91 -15.94 -28.33 4.43
C GLY A 91 -16.90 -29.51 4.61
N ALA A 92 -18.21 -29.30 4.50
CA ALA A 92 -19.21 -30.35 4.55
C ALA A 92 -19.02 -31.41 3.45
N TYR A 93 -18.71 -30.99 2.22
CA TYR A 93 -18.41 -31.90 1.11
C TYR A 93 -17.18 -32.77 1.40
N PHE A 94 -16.09 -32.18 1.90
CA PHE A 94 -14.88 -32.92 2.26
C PHE A 94 -15.07 -33.83 3.47
N VAL A 95 -15.85 -33.43 4.48
CA VAL A 95 -16.22 -34.30 5.61
C VAL A 95 -17.03 -35.49 5.13
N TYR A 96 -18.04 -35.26 4.29
CA TYR A 96 -18.87 -36.33 3.75
C TYR A 96 -18.03 -37.33 2.95
N GLY A 97 -17.26 -36.84 1.97
CA GLY A 97 -16.40 -37.69 1.15
C GLY A 97 -15.32 -38.41 1.96
N GLY A 98 -14.66 -37.69 2.88
CA GLY A 98 -13.65 -38.26 3.76
C GLY A 98 -14.21 -39.31 4.72
N ALA A 99 -15.42 -39.11 5.26
CA ALA A 99 -16.09 -40.08 6.12
C ALA A 99 -16.48 -41.35 5.35
N THR A 100 -17.02 -41.21 4.13
CA THR A 100 -17.35 -42.37 3.30
C THR A 100 -16.10 -43.18 2.96
N SER A 101 -15.03 -42.55 2.48
CA SER A 101 -13.79 -43.27 2.12
C SER A 101 -13.08 -43.85 3.34
N PHE A 102 -13.20 -43.22 4.51
CA PHE A 102 -12.64 -43.77 5.76
C PHE A 102 -13.39 -45.03 6.23
N ILE A 103 -14.72 -45.09 6.05
CA ILE A 103 -15.53 -46.26 6.41
C ILE A 103 -15.26 -47.42 5.45
N ASP A 104 -15.16 -47.13 4.15
CA ASP A 104 -15.03 -48.14 3.11
C ASP A 104 -13.62 -48.76 3.11
N ASP A 105 -12.56 -47.93 3.09
CA ASP A 105 -11.20 -48.40 2.83
C ASP A 105 -10.18 -47.97 3.91
N GLY A 106 -10.60 -47.22 4.93
CA GLY A 106 -9.69 -46.60 5.92
C GLY A 106 -8.88 -45.41 5.37
N GLU A 107 -8.93 -45.18 4.06
CA GLU A 107 -8.26 -44.08 3.35
C GLU A 107 -9.19 -42.87 3.25
N GLY A 108 -9.27 -42.07 4.30
CA GLY A 108 -10.10 -40.84 4.28
C GLY A 108 -9.74 -39.81 5.33
N LEU A 109 -8.83 -40.14 6.24
CA LEU A 109 -8.54 -39.35 7.44
C LEU A 109 -8.04 -37.94 7.12
N LEU A 110 -7.20 -37.78 6.09
CA LEU A 110 -6.71 -36.47 5.66
C LEU A 110 -7.84 -35.60 5.09
N ARG A 111 -8.70 -36.14 4.22
CA ARG A 111 -9.85 -35.41 3.67
C ARG A 111 -10.86 -35.03 4.76
N LEU A 112 -11.08 -35.94 5.71
CA LEU A 112 -11.94 -35.69 6.86
C LEU A 112 -11.37 -34.60 7.77
N ALA A 113 -10.08 -34.65 8.10
CA ALA A 113 -9.41 -33.63 8.90
C ALA A 113 -9.43 -32.25 8.22
N VAL A 114 -9.16 -32.19 6.91
CA VAL A 114 -9.26 -30.95 6.12
C VAL A 114 -10.70 -30.43 6.09
N GLY A 115 -11.70 -31.29 5.89
CA GLY A 115 -13.10 -30.91 5.90
C GLY A 115 -13.57 -30.35 7.25
N VAL A 116 -13.21 -31.03 8.35
CA VAL A 116 -13.51 -30.55 9.72
C VAL A 116 -12.78 -29.23 10.00
N GLY A 117 -11.52 -29.11 9.58
CA GLY A 117 -10.75 -27.87 9.69
C GLY A 117 -11.39 -26.71 8.94
N LEU A 118 -11.89 -26.94 7.72
CA LEU A 118 -12.61 -25.93 6.94
C LEU A 118 -13.94 -25.53 7.57
N LEU A 119 -14.68 -26.46 8.19
CA LEU A 119 -15.92 -26.15 8.92
C LEU A 119 -15.65 -25.32 10.17
N ILE A 120 -14.67 -25.71 10.99
CA ILE A 120 -14.26 -24.95 12.18
C ILE A 120 -13.74 -23.58 11.76
N GLY A 121 -12.92 -23.54 10.70
CA GLY A 121 -12.45 -22.31 10.08
C GLY A 121 -13.61 -21.41 9.67
N ALA A 122 -14.57 -21.90 8.89
CA ALA A 122 -15.72 -21.13 8.42
C ALA A 122 -16.60 -20.59 9.57
N VAL A 123 -16.81 -21.38 10.64
CA VAL A 123 -17.55 -20.95 11.83
C VAL A 123 -16.75 -19.91 12.62
N GLY A 124 -15.46 -20.14 12.86
CA GLY A 124 -14.60 -19.22 13.59
C GLY A 124 -14.31 -17.92 12.84
N TYR A 125 -14.25 -17.96 11.51
CA TYR A 125 -14.07 -16.79 10.64
C TYR A 125 -15.23 -15.81 10.80
N ARG A 126 -16.45 -16.31 10.96
CA ARG A 126 -17.64 -15.48 11.19
C ARG A 126 -17.53 -14.63 12.46
N GLU A 127 -16.94 -15.18 13.52
CA GLU A 127 -16.83 -14.51 14.82
C GLU A 127 -15.61 -13.59 14.92
N ARG A 128 -14.46 -14.00 14.36
CA ARG A 128 -13.19 -13.25 14.53
C ARG A 128 -12.85 -12.30 13.40
N PHE A 129 -13.28 -12.57 12.17
CA PHE A 129 -12.93 -11.72 11.04
C PHE A 129 -13.68 -10.38 11.07
N GLY A 130 -14.91 -10.35 11.60
CA GLY A 130 -15.64 -9.09 11.85
C GLY A 130 -14.84 -8.16 12.77
N ALA A 131 -14.38 -8.68 13.90
CA ALA A 131 -13.59 -7.90 14.87
C ALA A 131 -12.21 -7.49 14.32
N ALA A 132 -11.54 -8.35 13.56
CA ALA A 132 -10.23 -8.03 12.98
C ALA A 132 -10.34 -6.98 11.87
N VAL A 133 -11.35 -7.06 11.01
CA VAL A 133 -11.56 -6.07 9.93
C VAL A 133 -11.97 -4.72 10.50
N GLU A 134 -12.78 -4.68 11.56
CA GLU A 134 -13.07 -3.44 12.29
C GLU A 134 -11.80 -2.80 12.86
N SER A 135 -10.80 -3.58 13.30
CA SER A 135 -9.52 -3.02 13.79
C SER A 135 -8.57 -2.53 12.68
N PHE A 136 -8.68 -3.06 11.46
CA PHE A 136 -7.81 -2.69 10.33
C PHE A 136 -8.38 -1.57 9.47
N VAL A 137 -9.69 -1.41 9.45
CA VAL A 137 -10.32 -0.18 8.95
C VAL A 137 -10.25 0.81 10.11
N ALA A 138 -9.06 1.36 10.34
CA ALA A 138 -8.96 2.61 11.08
C ALA A 138 -9.95 3.56 10.42
N GLU A 139 -10.94 4.05 11.19
CA GLU A 139 -11.83 5.09 10.70
C GLU A 139 -10.94 6.11 10.01
N PRO A 140 -11.16 6.42 8.72
CA PRO A 140 -10.36 7.44 8.08
C PRO A 140 -10.56 8.66 8.95
N MET A 141 -9.55 9.03 9.74
CA MET A 141 -9.48 10.34 10.35
C MET A 141 -9.40 11.27 9.16
N GLN A 142 -10.58 11.64 8.65
CA GLN A 142 -10.75 12.85 7.91
C GLN A 142 -10.34 13.90 8.91
N VAL A 143 -9.05 14.23 8.88
CA VAL A 143 -8.54 15.53 9.28
C VAL A 143 -9.18 16.51 8.30
N MET A 144 -10.50 16.67 8.39
CA MET A 144 -11.15 17.91 8.01
C MET A 144 -10.47 18.90 8.92
N GLY A 145 -9.52 19.65 8.36
CA GLY A 145 -8.96 20.78 9.03
C GLY A 145 -10.12 21.64 9.48
N ASP A 146 -10.35 21.68 10.79
CA ASP A 146 -11.16 22.67 11.44
C ASP A 146 -10.56 24.02 11.03
N LYS A 147 -11.10 24.60 9.95
CA LYS A 147 -10.91 26.00 9.56
C LYS A 147 -11.65 26.93 10.52
N GLU A 148 -11.71 26.57 11.80
CA GLU A 148 -12.19 27.39 12.90
C GLU A 148 -11.00 27.65 13.82
N THR A 149 -10.12 28.59 13.46
CA THR A 149 -9.40 29.51 14.38
C THR A 149 -8.21 30.18 13.69
N SER A 150 -8.50 31.01 12.69
CA SER A 150 -7.78 32.27 12.56
C SER A 150 -8.80 33.35 12.28
N GLY A 151 -9.63 33.60 13.29
CA GLY A 151 -10.32 34.86 13.43
C GLY A 151 -9.27 35.93 13.61
N ALA A 152 -8.81 36.52 12.50
CA ALA A 152 -8.27 37.87 12.56
C ALA A 152 -9.38 38.74 13.17
N PRO A 153 -9.14 39.47 14.27
CA PRO A 153 -10.12 40.40 14.78
C PRO A 153 -10.35 41.44 13.68
N VAL A 154 -11.58 41.43 13.14
CA VAL A 154 -12.09 42.56 12.39
C VAL A 154 -12.07 43.72 13.37
N ALA A 155 -11.16 44.66 13.13
CA ALA A 155 -11.08 45.91 13.87
C ALA A 155 -12.43 46.62 13.70
N ASP A 156 -13.25 46.54 14.75
CA ASP A 156 -14.42 47.38 14.91
C ASP A 156 -13.91 48.79 15.19
N GLU A 157 -14.02 49.66 14.20
CA GLU A 157 -13.87 51.09 14.36
C GLU A 157 -15.06 51.58 15.20
N THR A 158 -14.89 51.72 16.51
CA THR A 158 -15.82 52.50 17.32
C THR A 158 -15.09 53.26 18.43
N GLU A 159 -14.97 54.57 18.16
CA GLU A 159 -15.15 55.69 19.08
C GLU A 159 -14.53 55.59 20.48
N LEU A 160 -13.36 56.24 20.60
CA LEU A 160 -13.01 57.24 21.61
C LEU A 160 -14.05 57.47 22.72
N GLU A 161 -13.74 57.00 23.94
CA GLU A 161 -14.17 57.68 25.15
C GLU A 161 -13.01 57.75 26.15
N ASP A 162 -12.56 58.97 26.40
CA ASP A 162 -11.62 59.39 27.43
C ASP A 162 -12.15 59.01 28.83
N VAL A 163 -11.39 58.25 29.61
CA VAL A 163 -11.45 58.33 31.08
C VAL A 163 -10.06 58.10 31.70
N ASP A 164 -9.43 59.23 32.02
CA ASP A 164 -8.65 59.57 33.21
C ASP A 164 -7.70 58.57 33.89
N GLU A 165 -6.46 59.06 33.97
CA GLU A 165 -5.41 58.76 34.94
C GLU A 165 -5.90 58.76 36.40
N ALA A 166 -5.45 57.79 37.21
CA ALA A 166 -4.77 58.05 38.49
C ALA A 166 -4.41 56.76 39.25
N ASP A 167 -3.23 56.84 39.87
CA ASP A 167 -2.75 56.11 41.06
C ASP A 167 -2.44 54.60 40.95
N ALA A 168 -1.46 54.05 41.65
CA ALA A 168 -0.23 54.49 42.31
C ALA A 168 0.29 53.20 43.00
N ASP A 169 1.61 53.04 43.02
CA ASP A 169 2.42 52.27 43.99
C ASP A 169 1.84 51.03 44.68
N ALA A 170 2.48 49.87 44.43
CA ALA A 170 2.93 49.00 45.52
C ALA A 170 4.00 48.03 45.03
N ALA A 171 5.23 48.29 45.47
CA ALA A 171 6.30 47.30 45.51
C ALA A 171 5.97 46.22 46.55
N THR A 172 6.18 44.94 46.19
CA THR A 172 6.38 43.89 47.18
C THR A 172 7.50 42.96 46.74
N GLU A 173 8.50 42.88 47.62
CA GLU A 173 9.67 42.03 47.59
C GLU A 173 9.34 40.53 47.62
N GLY A 174 10.21 39.75 46.99
CA GLY A 174 10.81 38.53 47.56
C GLY A 174 9.89 37.41 48.05
N THR A 175 9.91 36.28 47.34
CA THR A 175 9.88 34.96 47.98
C THR A 175 10.64 33.97 47.11
N GLU A 176 11.84 33.63 47.58
CA GLU A 176 12.54 32.40 47.23
C GLU A 176 11.65 31.22 47.65
N THR A 177 11.42 30.27 46.75
CA THR A 177 11.00 28.92 47.13
C THR A 177 11.66 27.94 46.16
N ASP A 178 12.83 27.48 46.58
CA ASP A 178 13.33 26.15 46.31
C ASP A 178 12.26 25.12 46.69
N ALA A 179 11.78 24.36 45.71
CA ALA A 179 11.11 23.08 45.93
C ALA A 179 11.16 22.26 44.64
N ASP A 180 12.30 21.58 44.46
CA ASP A 180 12.34 20.12 44.28
C ASP A 180 11.15 19.56 43.47
N THR A 181 11.14 19.84 42.16
CA THR A 181 10.26 19.14 41.23
C THR A 181 11.09 18.06 40.57
N ALA A 182 10.90 16.86 41.13
CA ALA A 182 11.41 15.58 40.68
C ALA A 182 11.58 15.53 39.15
N GLU A 183 12.80 15.19 38.75
CA GLU A 183 13.14 14.58 37.48
C GLU A 183 12.25 13.34 37.29
N THR A 184 11.03 13.55 36.80
CA THR A 184 10.30 12.49 36.13
C THR A 184 10.98 12.39 34.79
N GLU A 185 11.85 11.38 34.69
CA GLU A 185 12.29 10.77 33.44
C GLU A 185 11.06 10.67 32.54
N THR A 186 10.88 11.71 31.73
CA THR A 186 10.01 11.67 30.58
C THR A 186 10.79 10.76 29.65
N GLU A 187 10.51 9.47 29.75
CA GLU A 187 10.59 8.59 28.60
C GLU A 187 9.80 9.31 27.51
N ALA A 188 10.52 10.14 26.75
CA ALA A 188 10.12 10.57 25.45
C ALA A 188 9.96 9.27 24.69
N GLU A 189 8.74 8.73 24.73
CA GLU A 189 8.21 7.91 23.68
C GLU A 189 8.65 8.63 22.41
N ALA A 190 9.67 8.05 21.77
CA ALA A 190 10.00 8.37 20.41
C ALA A 190 8.78 7.93 19.64
N GLU A 191 7.75 8.79 19.63
CA GLU A 191 6.66 8.75 18.68
C GLU A 191 7.37 8.58 17.36
N SER A 192 7.19 7.37 16.84
CA SER A 192 7.78 6.91 15.62
C SER A 192 7.29 7.87 14.55
N ASP A 193 8.12 8.86 14.26
CA ASP A 193 8.03 9.86 13.18
C ASP A 193 8.23 9.17 11.81
N SER A 194 7.62 7.99 11.70
CA SER A 194 7.55 7.03 10.62
C SER A 194 6.31 7.27 9.75
N SER A 195 5.51 8.29 10.08
CA SER A 195 4.41 8.78 9.26
C SER A 195 4.81 10.02 8.44
N ALA A 196 6.01 10.03 7.87
CA ALA A 196 6.33 10.90 6.73
C ALA A 196 5.59 10.44 5.45
N MET A 197 4.33 10.02 5.60
CA MET A 197 3.39 9.86 4.51
C MET A 197 3.04 11.28 4.08
N TYR A 198 3.63 11.71 2.97
CA TYR A 198 3.31 12.99 2.35
C TYR A 198 1.78 13.06 2.19
N VAL A 199 1.12 13.89 3.00
CA VAL A 199 -0.31 14.18 2.83
C VAL A 199 -0.39 15.02 1.58
N TYR A 200 -0.79 14.38 0.47
CA TYR A 200 -1.09 15.10 -0.75
C TYR A 200 -2.29 16.00 -0.46
N ASP A 201 -2.04 17.31 -0.48
CA ASP A 201 -3.13 18.26 -0.63
C ASP A 201 -3.71 18.01 -2.03
N ILE A 202 -4.98 17.59 -2.10
CA ILE A 202 -5.65 17.17 -3.34
C ILE A 202 -5.58 18.28 -4.40
N ASP A 203 -5.39 19.52 -3.96
CA ASP A 203 -5.32 20.71 -4.79
C ASP A 203 -3.91 21.09 -5.29
N ASP A 204 -2.82 20.38 -4.94
CA ASP A 204 -1.48 20.66 -5.50
C ASP A 204 -1.21 19.86 -6.79
N PRO A 205 -1.30 20.48 -7.99
CA PRO A 205 -1.04 19.79 -9.25
C PRO A 205 0.43 19.39 -9.43
N ARG A 206 1.36 19.92 -8.62
CA ARG A 206 2.79 19.66 -8.78
C ARG A 206 3.16 18.23 -8.41
N GLY A 207 2.52 17.66 -7.40
CA GLY A 207 2.78 16.29 -6.95
C GLY A 207 2.63 15.26 -8.08
N PRO A 208 1.44 15.14 -8.68
CA PRO A 208 1.21 14.22 -9.80
C PRO A 208 2.13 14.44 -11.00
N ILE A 209 2.43 15.70 -11.33
CA ILE A 209 3.32 16.04 -12.45
C ILE A 209 4.74 15.55 -12.18
N VAL A 210 5.29 15.81 -10.98
CA VAL A 210 6.66 15.39 -10.65
C VAL A 210 6.76 13.87 -10.55
N THR A 211 5.78 13.19 -9.94
CA THR A 211 5.75 11.73 -9.91
C THR A 211 5.70 11.16 -11.32
N GLY A 212 4.85 11.70 -12.20
CA GLY A 212 4.78 11.29 -13.60
C GLY A 212 6.10 11.48 -14.36
N LEU A 213 6.78 12.61 -14.14
CA LEU A 213 8.10 12.87 -14.73
C LEU A 213 9.17 11.93 -14.19
N LEU A 214 9.20 11.66 -12.88
CA LEU A 214 10.13 10.71 -12.27
C LEU A 214 9.91 9.29 -12.78
N CYS A 215 8.66 8.82 -12.88
CA CYS A 215 8.34 7.51 -13.43
C CYS A 215 8.72 7.39 -14.90
N THR A 216 8.43 8.42 -15.71
CA THR A 216 8.81 8.44 -17.13
C THR A 216 10.33 8.46 -17.29
N GLY A 217 11.02 9.29 -16.49
CA GLY A 217 12.47 9.37 -16.47
C GLY A 217 13.11 8.04 -16.06
N TYR A 218 12.56 7.35 -15.06
CA TYR A 218 12.99 6.01 -14.66
C TYR A 218 12.86 5.01 -15.81
N MET A 219 11.72 4.98 -16.50
CA MET A 219 11.53 4.09 -17.66
C MET A 219 12.57 4.37 -18.75
N VAL A 220 12.83 5.65 -19.06
CA VAL A 220 13.88 5.99 -20.05
C VAL A 220 15.25 5.55 -19.54
N LEU A 221 15.54 5.76 -18.26
CA LEU A 221 16.82 5.43 -17.65
C LEU A 221 17.06 3.91 -17.64
N THR A 222 16.06 3.08 -17.32
CA THR A 222 16.19 1.61 -17.36
C THR A 222 16.54 1.11 -18.77
N PHE A 223 15.96 1.70 -19.82
CA PHE A 223 16.33 1.38 -21.20
C PHE A 223 17.75 1.83 -21.57
N LEU A 224 18.31 2.85 -20.92
CA LEU A 224 19.63 3.41 -21.26
C LEU A 224 20.77 2.74 -20.50
N ILE A 225 20.60 2.36 -19.23
CA ILE A 225 21.70 1.91 -18.36
C ILE A 225 21.41 0.60 -17.61
N GLY A 226 20.27 -0.04 -17.90
CA GLY A 226 19.80 -1.21 -17.17
C GLY A 226 19.04 -0.85 -15.89
N MET A 227 18.28 -1.81 -15.36
CA MET A 227 17.45 -1.59 -14.17
C MET A 227 18.27 -1.55 -12.88
N LEU A 228 19.41 -2.26 -12.86
CA LEU A 228 20.30 -2.35 -11.69
C LEU A 228 20.73 -0.98 -11.18
N TYR A 229 21.17 -0.10 -12.08
CA TYR A 229 21.63 1.25 -11.74
C TYR A 229 20.54 2.32 -11.84
N ALA A 230 19.50 2.11 -12.67
CA ALA A 230 18.40 3.06 -12.77
C ALA A 230 17.60 3.17 -11.46
N THR A 231 17.42 2.07 -10.74
CA THR A 231 16.64 2.00 -9.49
C THR A 231 17.18 2.92 -8.37
N PRO A 232 18.46 2.82 -7.94
CA PRO A 232 18.98 3.71 -6.91
C PRO A 232 19.02 5.18 -7.36
N ILE A 233 19.26 5.45 -8.65
CA ILE A 233 19.25 6.83 -9.17
C ILE A 233 17.84 7.43 -9.06
N PHE A 234 16.82 6.67 -9.42
CA PHE A 234 15.42 7.08 -9.26
C PHE A 234 15.09 7.33 -7.79
N VAL A 235 15.53 6.45 -6.89
CA VAL A 235 15.32 6.62 -5.45
C VAL A 235 15.99 7.89 -4.94
N VAL A 236 17.24 8.16 -5.31
CA VAL A 236 17.93 9.42 -4.94
C VAL A 236 17.16 10.64 -5.45
N ALA A 237 16.71 10.62 -6.72
CA ALA A 237 15.95 11.72 -7.30
C ALA A 237 14.62 11.97 -6.54
N TRP A 238 13.92 10.89 -6.18
CA TRP A 238 12.68 10.95 -5.42
C TRP A 238 12.90 11.46 -3.99
N VAL A 239 13.91 10.93 -3.29
CA VAL A 239 14.28 11.33 -1.93
C VAL A 239 14.68 12.81 -1.86
N LEU A 240 15.44 13.30 -2.85
CA LEU A 240 15.80 14.72 -2.98
C LEU A 240 14.56 15.59 -3.20
N TRP A 241 13.60 15.12 -3.99
CA TRP A 241 12.34 15.85 -4.23
C TRP A 241 11.48 15.94 -2.97
N VAL A 242 11.34 14.85 -2.21
CA VAL A 242 10.60 14.80 -0.95
C VAL A 242 11.33 15.54 0.19
N ARG A 243 12.60 15.92 -0.02
CA ARG A 243 13.49 16.54 0.99
C ARG A 243 13.65 15.68 2.24
N MET A 244 13.78 14.39 2.04
CA MET A 244 13.96 13.42 3.12
C MET A 244 15.30 13.62 3.83
N GLU A 245 15.33 13.32 5.13
CA GLU A 245 16.54 13.37 5.95
C GLU A 245 17.68 12.50 5.37
N LEU A 246 18.91 13.01 5.37
CA LEU A 246 20.05 12.41 4.67
C LEU A 246 20.35 10.97 5.13
N ILE A 247 20.18 10.65 6.41
CA ILE A 247 20.44 9.29 6.92
C ILE A 247 19.42 8.31 6.35
N LYS A 248 18.13 8.67 6.38
CA LYS A 248 17.02 7.88 5.81
C LYS A 248 17.18 7.73 4.29
N ALA A 249 17.56 8.82 3.62
CA ALA A 249 17.88 8.88 2.20
C ALA A 249 18.96 7.86 1.79
N VAL A 250 20.09 7.86 2.49
CA VAL A 250 21.20 6.93 2.24
C VAL A 250 20.75 5.49 2.50
N GLY A 251 20.06 5.25 3.61
CA GLY A 251 19.52 3.92 3.94
C GLY A 251 18.59 3.38 2.85
N LEU A 252 17.64 4.19 2.38
CA LEU A 252 16.68 3.80 1.34
C LEU A 252 17.38 3.53 0.00
N THR A 253 18.38 4.35 -0.34
CA THR A 253 19.18 4.18 -1.57
C THR A 253 19.97 2.88 -1.54
N VAL A 254 20.69 2.61 -0.44
CA VAL A 254 21.45 1.36 -0.27
C VAL A 254 20.53 0.14 -0.31
N LEU A 255 19.39 0.21 0.37
CA LEU A 255 18.39 -0.86 0.37
C LEU A 255 17.83 -1.12 -1.03
N SER A 256 17.51 -0.05 -1.78
CA SER A 256 17.02 -0.18 -3.15
C SER A 256 18.05 -0.81 -4.09
N PHE A 257 19.32 -0.46 -3.92
CA PHE A 257 20.41 -1.03 -4.69
C PHE A 257 20.62 -2.51 -4.36
N ALA A 258 20.63 -2.87 -3.08
CA ALA A 258 20.72 -4.26 -2.63
C ALA A 258 19.56 -5.11 -3.17
N THR A 259 18.35 -4.54 -3.19
CA THR A 259 17.16 -5.20 -3.76
C THR A 259 17.33 -5.42 -5.26
N ALA A 260 17.72 -4.39 -6.02
CA ALA A 260 17.96 -4.50 -7.46
C ALA A 260 19.08 -5.51 -7.78
N TYR A 261 20.15 -5.54 -6.98
CA TYR A 261 21.23 -6.51 -7.09
C TYR A 261 20.76 -7.94 -6.84
N LEU A 262 19.90 -8.15 -5.84
CA LEU A 262 19.31 -9.46 -5.57
C LEU A 262 18.41 -9.92 -6.72
N PHE A 263 17.69 -9.01 -7.38
CA PHE A 263 16.93 -9.34 -8.61
C PHE A 263 17.84 -9.73 -9.77
N TYR A 264 18.95 -9.01 -9.96
CA TYR A 264 19.98 -9.34 -10.95
C TYR A 264 20.53 -10.75 -10.72
N ASP A 265 20.89 -11.09 -9.48
CA ASP A 265 21.46 -12.41 -9.14
C ASP A 265 20.43 -13.56 -9.22
N LEU A 266 19.18 -13.33 -8.78
CA LEU A 266 18.18 -14.40 -8.68
C LEU A 266 17.34 -14.61 -9.94
N ILE A 267 17.08 -13.56 -10.72
CA ILE A 267 16.19 -13.65 -11.88
C ILE A 267 16.98 -13.81 -13.16
N GLN A 268 17.63 -12.74 -13.61
CA GLN A 268 18.35 -12.68 -14.89
C GLN A 268 19.43 -11.58 -14.84
N ASP A 269 20.61 -11.92 -15.35
CA ASP A 269 21.77 -11.05 -15.55
C ASP A 269 21.51 -9.93 -16.57
N ASP A 270 20.69 -10.22 -17.59
CA ASP A 270 20.25 -9.25 -18.62
C ASP A 270 19.62 -7.95 -18.05
N ILE A 271 19.22 -7.96 -16.77
CA ILE A 271 18.64 -6.79 -16.08
C ILE A 271 19.66 -5.64 -15.93
N ALA A 272 20.96 -5.93 -15.95
CA ALA A 272 22.03 -4.93 -15.87
C ALA A 272 22.33 -4.24 -17.22
N GLU A 273 21.89 -4.81 -18.34
CA GLU A 273 22.17 -4.25 -19.67
C GLU A 273 21.17 -3.16 -20.06
N GLY A 274 21.70 -2.00 -20.46
CA GLY A 274 20.90 -0.95 -21.08
C GLY A 274 20.49 -1.34 -22.50
N TRP A 275 19.22 -1.72 -22.69
CA TRP A 275 18.71 -2.20 -23.99
C TRP A 275 19.00 -1.29 -25.20
N LEU A 276 18.99 0.04 -25.03
CA LEU A 276 19.24 0.99 -26.13
C LEU A 276 20.73 1.23 -26.41
N THR A 277 21.57 1.07 -25.40
CA THR A 277 22.99 1.46 -25.48
C THR A 277 23.91 0.25 -25.57
N GLY A 278 23.43 -0.94 -25.20
CA GLY A 278 24.25 -2.12 -24.92
C GLY A 278 25.24 -1.88 -23.77
N TRP A 279 24.98 -0.88 -22.93
CA TRP A 279 25.89 -0.53 -21.85
C TRP A 279 25.66 -1.46 -20.67
N GLU A 280 26.71 -2.18 -20.32
CA GLU A 280 26.77 -3.07 -19.17
C GLU A 280 27.84 -2.53 -18.22
N LEU A 281 27.40 -2.03 -17.07
CA LEU A 281 28.30 -1.62 -16.00
C LEU A 281 28.69 -2.87 -15.20
N PRO A 282 29.99 -3.08 -14.93
CA PRO A 282 30.42 -4.24 -14.16
C PRO A 282 29.77 -4.19 -12.77
N PRO A 283 29.16 -5.30 -12.33
CA PRO A 283 28.49 -5.35 -11.05
C PRO A 283 29.50 -5.15 -9.90
N PRO A 284 29.04 -4.75 -8.69
CA PRO A 284 29.92 -4.40 -7.59
C PRO A 284 30.87 -5.50 -7.14
N ASP A 285 30.46 -6.76 -7.25
CA ASP A 285 31.27 -7.95 -6.99
C ASP A 285 32.48 -8.03 -7.93
N ASP A 286 32.30 -7.74 -9.23
CA ASP A 286 33.39 -7.65 -10.20
C ASP A 286 34.34 -6.48 -9.87
N LEU A 287 33.78 -5.33 -9.48
CA LEU A 287 34.57 -4.14 -9.11
C LEU A 287 35.37 -4.32 -7.82
N LEU A 288 34.81 -5.03 -6.84
CA LEU A 288 35.41 -5.24 -5.53
C LEU A 288 36.20 -6.55 -5.43
N GLY A 289 36.13 -7.42 -6.45
CA GLY A 289 36.70 -8.77 -6.41
C GLY A 289 36.06 -9.65 -5.34
N LEU A 290 34.81 -9.36 -4.97
CA LEU A 290 34.07 -10.07 -3.93
C LEU A 290 33.07 -11.02 -4.58
N SER A 291 33.51 -12.22 -4.96
CA SER A 291 32.61 -13.26 -5.49
C SER A 291 31.72 -13.83 -4.36
N ILE A 292 30.69 -13.10 -3.96
CA ILE A 292 29.65 -13.57 -3.04
C ILE A 292 28.47 -13.99 -3.91
N TYR A 293 28.38 -15.28 -4.22
CA TYR A 293 27.22 -15.83 -4.91
C TYR A 293 26.03 -15.88 -3.94
N ALA A 294 24.90 -15.22 -4.24
CA ALA A 294 23.78 -15.25 -3.29
C ALA A 294 23.16 -16.65 -3.17
N GLY A 295 23.41 -17.54 -4.14
CA GLY A 295 23.16 -18.98 -4.03
C GLY A 295 23.77 -19.61 -2.78
N ASP A 296 24.98 -19.19 -2.37
CA ASP A 296 25.62 -19.70 -1.15
C ASP A 296 24.92 -19.17 0.11
N LEU A 297 24.46 -17.91 0.10
CA LEU A 297 23.71 -17.33 1.22
C LEU A 297 22.34 -17.99 1.41
N LEU A 298 21.63 -18.30 0.32
CA LEU A 298 20.37 -19.03 0.36
C LEU A 298 20.56 -20.47 0.87
N GLN A 299 21.63 -21.15 0.45
CA GLN A 299 21.96 -22.47 1.00
C GLN A 299 22.23 -22.41 2.51
N TRP A 300 22.96 -21.39 2.97
CA TRP A 300 23.17 -21.16 4.40
C TRP A 300 21.87 -20.87 5.16
N ALA A 301 20.98 -20.05 4.60
CA ALA A 301 19.69 -19.76 5.21
C ALA A 301 18.79 -21.00 5.32
N VAL A 302 18.79 -21.86 4.30
CA VAL A 302 18.06 -23.14 4.31
C VAL A 302 18.65 -24.12 5.32
N MET A 303 19.97 -24.10 5.56
CA MET A 303 20.59 -24.96 6.58
C MET A 303 20.33 -24.52 8.02
N ILE A 304 19.88 -23.28 8.25
CA ILE A 304 19.58 -22.73 9.59
C ILE A 304 18.12 -22.98 10.00
N VAL A 305 17.22 -23.27 9.05
CA VAL A 305 15.79 -23.55 9.27
C VAL A 305 15.55 -25.06 9.37
#